data_AF-A0A7Y3H1R3-F1
#
_entry.id   AF-A0A7Y3H1R3-F1
#
_cell.length_a   1.000
_cell.length_b   1.000
_cell.length_c   1.000
_cell.angle_alpha   90.00
_cell.angle_beta   90.00
_cell.angle_gamma   90.00
#
_symmetry.space_group_name_H-M   'P 1'
#
loop_
_entity.id
_entity.type
_entity.pdbx_description
1 polymer ?
#
loop_
_entity_poly.entity_id
_entity_poly.type
_entity_poly.pdbx_seq_one_letter_code
_entity_poly.pdbx_strand_id
1 'polypeptide(L)'
;MDTKSSSLRVIQIISVIFAAIWIIAVGLDYFNKHPNYYVSFQYFKYPKLALFVVSTILILIWHYHYDKRTSWKIPVSGLTIGILGFIFSASIAFAHKDYSFTDTSMTQVFSHLGWTWSIIAFLWAIFMILHSFGQYLFRMVLKKHLEENMLLNIAFGIMAFVFVLFTVGVFKALSPNAVLFILFVFALPNLFDLVKSFKSVLFKPIDISTFNPIGIFAFAFIVFFLILNFQSSIGPFPTGFDSRNFYINISKLISDNGSLVTGFQPYNWSIFMAAGFLLFDTVELSLAISFIPVVLVLMASYQLGNKLLKIDGNKLMLVLAVFIVTPAITNQMTVELKADFGMLFFQVLILYYAIQFFVKIENLTYGHGVKTNVKLLMPLIVLIGVLSGFALGIKMINMFLVFALLILLWWDSKNKVAVLGILCFSLTLFLLTGIDDLSGLSKYHLGSDVIKYGLLLVALVALIYSFIKFYQRTTLRLVVTTIYLFITGLMIVPWMIKNYSETKSLDPNSLMMGKEPGPNKTLNQMIRKYERSKKN
;
A
#
# COMPACT_ATOMS: atom_id res chain seq x y z
N MET A 1 -18.95 28.40 -33.86
CA MET A 1 -18.57 27.39 -32.83
C MET A 1 -17.08 27.00 -32.91
N ASP A 2 -16.31 27.47 -33.90
CA ASP A 2 -14.89 27.07 -34.10
C ASP A 2 -13.84 27.76 -33.22
N THR A 3 -14.14 28.90 -32.58
CA THR A 3 -13.15 29.66 -31.78
C THR A 3 -12.82 29.02 -30.43
N LYS A 4 -13.68 28.14 -29.89
CA LYS A 4 -13.36 27.34 -28.69
C LYS A 4 -12.38 26.20 -28.99
N SER A 5 -12.36 25.70 -30.23
CA SER A 5 -11.46 24.63 -30.66
C SER A 5 -10.00 25.12 -30.79
N SER A 6 -9.81 26.32 -31.33
CA SER A 6 -8.46 26.90 -31.51
C SER A 6 -7.80 27.25 -30.17
N SER A 7 -8.54 27.86 -29.24
CA SER A 7 -8.02 28.20 -27.90
C SER A 7 -7.62 26.96 -27.08
N LEU A 8 -8.41 25.88 -27.15
CA LEU A 8 -8.06 24.60 -26.52
C LEU A 8 -6.78 23.99 -27.10
N ARG A 9 -6.58 24.04 -28.43
CA ARG A 9 -5.35 23.56 -29.07
C ARG A 9 -4.12 24.37 -28.66
N VAL A 10 -4.24 25.70 -28.59
CA VAL A 10 -3.13 26.56 -28.14
C VAL A 10 -2.75 26.24 -26.69
N ILE A 11 -3.73 26.08 -25.79
CA ILE A 11 -3.48 25.69 -24.39
C ILE A 11 -2.81 24.31 -24.32
N GLN A 12 -3.24 23.35 -25.13
CA GLN A 12 -2.63 22.02 -25.20
C GLN A 12 -1.17 22.09 -25.66
N ILE A 13 -0.88 22.84 -26.73
CA ILE A 13 0.49 23.01 -27.23
C ILE A 13 1.37 23.68 -26.18
N ILE A 14 0.90 24.76 -25.56
CA ILE A 14 1.63 25.45 -24.47
C ILE A 14 1.88 24.49 -23.31
N SER A 15 0.88 23.68 -22.93
CA SER A 15 1.02 22.71 -21.84
C SER A 15 2.03 21.62 -22.16
N VAL A 16 2.07 21.13 -23.40
CA VAL A 16 3.06 20.14 -23.85
C VAL A 16 4.46 20.74 -23.87
N ILE A 17 4.62 21.94 -24.40
CA ILE A 17 5.91 22.65 -24.41
C ILE A 17 6.39 22.90 -22.97
N PHE A 18 5.52 23.42 -22.11
CA PHE A 18 5.82 23.64 -20.71
C PHE A 18 6.22 22.33 -20.02
N ALA A 19 5.47 21.25 -20.21
CA ALA A 19 5.79 19.94 -19.64
C ALA A 19 7.15 19.42 -20.14
N ALA A 20 7.44 19.56 -21.44
CA ALA A 20 8.73 19.17 -22.00
C ALA A 20 9.89 19.98 -21.41
N ILE A 21 9.77 21.30 -21.35
CA ILE A 21 10.77 22.19 -20.72
C ILE A 21 10.95 21.82 -19.25
N TRP A 22 9.86 21.60 -18.53
CA TRP A 22 9.89 21.26 -17.11
C TRP A 22 10.55 19.90 -16.86
N ILE A 23 10.25 18.88 -17.67
CA ILE A 23 10.91 17.57 -17.62
C ILE A 23 12.42 17.72 -17.84
N ILE A 24 12.83 18.52 -18.82
CA ILE A 24 14.24 18.77 -19.10
C ILE A 24 14.90 19.51 -17.92
N ALA A 25 14.28 20.58 -17.42
CA ALA A 25 14.81 21.37 -16.31
C ALA A 25 14.98 20.54 -15.03
N VAL A 26 13.94 19.79 -14.65
CA VAL A 26 13.99 18.89 -13.49
C VAL A 26 14.98 17.75 -13.71
N GLY A 27 15.04 17.20 -14.92
CA GLY A 27 16.00 16.15 -15.28
C GLY A 27 17.44 16.63 -15.15
N LEU A 28 17.76 17.81 -15.68
CA LEU A 28 19.09 18.41 -15.58
C LEU A 28 19.47 18.74 -14.14
N ASP A 29 18.56 19.35 -13.36
CA ASP A 29 18.79 19.60 -11.93
C ASP A 29 19.02 18.29 -11.15
N TYR A 30 18.26 17.25 -11.47
CA TYR A 30 18.42 15.94 -10.87
C TYR A 30 19.81 15.33 -11.18
N PHE A 31 20.23 15.31 -12.45
CA PHE A 31 21.56 14.81 -12.83
C PHE A 31 22.69 15.61 -12.19
N ASN A 32 22.56 16.94 -12.14
CA ASN A 32 23.52 17.82 -11.47
C ASN A 32 23.66 17.50 -9.97
N LYS A 33 22.55 17.23 -9.28
CA LYS A 33 22.54 16.87 -7.85
C LYS A 33 23.00 15.44 -7.56
N HIS A 34 23.04 14.58 -8.58
CA HIS A 34 23.37 13.16 -8.42
C HIS A 34 24.48 12.72 -9.38
N PRO A 35 25.69 13.31 -9.27
CA PRO A 35 26.82 13.00 -10.17
C PRO A 35 27.25 11.51 -10.10
N ASN A 36 26.91 10.83 -9.00
CA ASN A 36 27.17 9.39 -8.84
C ASN A 36 26.46 8.53 -9.90
N TYR A 37 25.39 9.00 -10.55
CA TYR A 37 24.79 8.26 -11.67
C TYR A 37 25.74 8.19 -12.85
N TYR A 38 26.45 9.27 -13.17
CA TYR A 38 27.45 9.27 -14.24
C TYR A 38 28.54 8.23 -13.96
N VAL A 39 29.07 8.23 -12.73
CA VAL A 39 30.03 7.22 -12.26
C VAL A 39 29.44 5.81 -12.36
N SER A 40 28.18 5.63 -11.96
CA SER A 40 27.51 4.32 -12.00
C SER A 40 27.33 3.79 -13.43
N PHE A 41 27.10 4.66 -14.41
CA PHE A 41 27.07 4.27 -15.83
C PHE A 41 28.46 3.92 -16.35
N GLN A 42 29.46 4.76 -16.07
CA GLN A 42 30.84 4.54 -16.52
C GLN A 42 31.43 3.24 -15.96
N TYR A 43 31.12 2.93 -14.71
CA TYR A 43 31.63 1.76 -13.99
C TYR A 43 30.54 0.70 -13.74
N PHE A 44 29.57 0.59 -14.66
CA PHE A 44 28.47 -0.36 -14.51
C PHE A 44 29.01 -1.80 -14.44
N LYS A 45 28.85 -2.43 -13.28
CA LYS A 45 29.45 -3.74 -12.98
C LYS A 45 28.74 -4.92 -13.63
N TYR A 46 27.53 -4.76 -14.13
CA TYR A 46 26.68 -5.91 -14.51
C TYR A 46 26.27 -5.97 -16.00
N PRO A 47 27.16 -5.69 -16.99
CA PRO A 47 26.77 -5.69 -18.40
C PRO A 47 26.33 -7.07 -18.90
N LYS A 48 26.94 -8.16 -18.40
CA LYS A 48 26.56 -9.54 -18.74
C LYS A 48 25.15 -9.88 -18.25
N LEU A 49 24.79 -9.46 -17.04
CA LEU A 49 23.45 -9.63 -16.50
C LEU A 49 22.42 -8.83 -17.31
N ALA A 50 22.72 -7.58 -17.63
CA ALA A 50 21.85 -6.73 -18.45
C ALA A 50 21.61 -7.34 -19.83
N LEU A 51 22.67 -7.82 -20.50
CA LEU A 51 22.56 -8.51 -21.79
C LEU A 51 21.70 -9.77 -21.66
N PHE A 52 21.93 -10.60 -20.64
CA PHE A 52 21.13 -11.80 -20.40
C PHE A 52 19.64 -11.49 -20.22
N VAL A 53 19.30 -10.47 -19.44
CA VAL A 53 17.91 -10.06 -19.21
C VAL A 53 17.27 -9.58 -20.52
N VAL A 54 17.93 -8.69 -21.25
CA VAL A 54 17.43 -8.18 -22.55
C VAL A 54 17.25 -9.33 -23.54
N SER A 55 18.24 -10.21 -23.69
CA SER A 55 18.15 -11.38 -24.57
C SER A 55 17.01 -12.30 -24.19
N THR A 56 16.82 -12.57 -22.89
CA THR A 56 15.70 -13.40 -22.40
C THR A 56 14.35 -12.78 -22.76
N ILE A 57 14.19 -11.47 -22.56
CA ILE A 57 12.96 -10.75 -22.89
C ILE A 57 12.71 -10.76 -24.41
N LEU A 58 13.74 -10.54 -25.23
CA LEU A 58 13.63 -10.60 -26.69
C LEU A 58 13.24 -12.01 -27.17
N ILE A 59 13.78 -13.07 -26.56
CA ILE A 59 13.38 -14.45 -26.86
C ILE A 59 11.91 -14.68 -26.51
N LEU A 60 11.45 -14.19 -25.36
CA LEU A 60 10.03 -14.28 -24.98
C LEU A 60 9.13 -13.54 -25.99
N ILE A 61 9.50 -12.32 -26.39
CA ILE A 61 8.77 -11.56 -27.41
C ILE A 61 8.73 -12.33 -28.73
N TRP A 62 9.88 -12.85 -29.18
CA TRP A 62 9.98 -13.65 -30.40
C TRP A 62 9.07 -14.89 -30.35
N HIS A 63 9.14 -15.66 -29.27
CA HIS A 63 8.34 -16.87 -29.10
C HIS A 63 6.83 -16.59 -29.09
N TYR A 64 6.38 -15.54 -28.38
CA TYR A 64 4.93 -15.27 -28.28
C TYR A 64 4.32 -14.63 -29.52
N HIS A 65 5.08 -13.84 -30.30
CA HIS A 65 4.53 -13.07 -31.43
C HIS A 65 4.95 -13.57 -32.81
N TYR A 66 6.14 -14.13 -32.93
CA TYR A 66 6.77 -14.38 -34.22
C TYR A 66 7.03 -15.85 -34.50
N ASP A 67 7.06 -16.70 -33.48
CA ASP A 67 7.20 -18.15 -33.65
C ASP A 67 5.90 -18.76 -34.19
N LYS A 68 5.84 -18.88 -35.52
CA LYS A 68 4.79 -19.61 -36.25
C LYS A 68 5.12 -21.09 -36.42
N ARG A 69 6.32 -21.54 -36.03
CA ARG A 69 6.83 -22.89 -36.29
C ARG A 69 6.49 -23.86 -35.17
N THR A 70 6.48 -23.40 -33.92
CA THR A 70 6.02 -24.22 -32.80
C THR A 70 4.51 -24.11 -32.65
N SER A 71 3.79 -25.20 -32.88
CA SER A 71 2.37 -25.32 -32.49
C SER A 71 2.19 -25.28 -30.96
N TRP A 72 3.27 -25.51 -30.21
CA TRP A 72 3.29 -25.46 -28.76
C TRP A 72 3.52 -24.02 -28.27
N LYS A 73 2.47 -23.42 -27.70
CA LYS A 73 2.58 -22.15 -26.96
C LYS A 73 2.74 -22.48 -25.49
N ILE A 74 3.83 -22.01 -24.88
CA ILE A 74 4.00 -22.09 -23.42
C ILE A 74 2.86 -21.29 -22.77
N PRO A 75 2.04 -21.89 -21.88
CA PRO A 75 0.96 -21.17 -21.24
C PRO A 75 1.53 -20.20 -20.19
N VAL A 76 1.27 -18.90 -20.33
CA VAL A 76 1.58 -17.94 -19.26
C VAL A 76 0.68 -18.25 -18.07
N SER A 77 1.27 -18.76 -16.99
CA SER A 77 0.59 -19.14 -15.75
C SER A 77 1.45 -18.73 -14.55
N GLY A 78 0.93 -18.85 -13.33
CA GLY A 78 1.73 -18.56 -12.13
C GLY A 78 3.00 -19.42 -12.06
N LEU A 79 2.95 -20.67 -12.50
CA LEU A 79 4.11 -21.56 -12.55
C LEU A 79 5.18 -21.05 -13.52
N THR A 80 4.81 -20.66 -14.75
CA THR A 80 5.79 -20.15 -15.72
C THR A 80 6.37 -18.81 -15.28
N ILE A 81 5.58 -17.97 -14.61
CA ILE A 81 6.08 -16.72 -14.00
C ILE A 81 7.06 -17.04 -12.87
N GLY A 82 6.77 -18.06 -12.05
CA GLY A 82 7.68 -18.56 -11.03
C GLY A 82 9.01 -19.07 -11.61
N ILE A 83 8.94 -19.85 -12.70
CA ILE A 83 10.15 -20.34 -13.41
C ILE A 83 10.95 -19.17 -13.98
N LEU A 84 10.31 -18.20 -14.62
CA LEU A 84 10.99 -16.99 -15.11
C LEU A 84 11.65 -16.22 -13.96
N GLY A 85 10.94 -16.06 -12.84
CA GLY A 85 11.50 -15.47 -11.63
C GLY A 85 12.70 -16.25 -11.11
N PHE A 86 12.68 -17.59 -11.16
CA PHE A 86 13.79 -18.44 -10.75
C PHE A 86 15.01 -18.26 -11.64
N ILE A 87 14.81 -18.21 -12.96
CA ILE A 87 15.87 -17.92 -13.94
C ILE A 87 16.51 -16.56 -13.67
N PHE A 88 15.72 -15.52 -13.42
CA PHE A 88 16.24 -14.20 -13.06
C PHE A 88 16.94 -14.19 -11.71
N SER A 89 16.38 -14.84 -10.70
CA SER A 89 16.99 -14.98 -9.37
C SER A 89 18.35 -15.67 -9.44
N ALA A 90 18.46 -16.74 -10.24
CA ALA A 90 19.71 -17.45 -10.48
C ALA A 90 20.74 -16.60 -11.23
N SER A 91 20.31 -15.86 -12.26
CA SER A 91 21.22 -15.01 -13.02
C SER A 91 21.75 -13.83 -12.20
N ILE A 92 20.92 -13.24 -11.34
CA ILE A 92 21.33 -12.19 -10.39
C ILE A 92 22.36 -12.75 -9.39
N ALA A 93 22.05 -13.89 -8.74
CA ALA A 93 22.95 -14.49 -7.77
C ALA A 93 24.30 -14.89 -8.40
N PHE A 94 24.28 -15.46 -9.60
CA PHE A 94 25.49 -15.80 -10.33
C PHE A 94 26.31 -14.56 -10.72
N ALA A 95 25.66 -13.51 -11.22
CA ALA A 95 26.35 -12.27 -11.59
C ALA A 95 26.94 -11.55 -10.37
N HIS A 96 26.29 -11.63 -9.20
CA HIS A 96 26.78 -11.00 -7.97
C HIS A 96 27.96 -11.73 -7.34
N LYS A 97 28.10 -13.04 -7.58
CA LYS A 97 29.21 -13.88 -7.11
C LYS A 97 30.59 -13.31 -7.42
N ASP A 98 30.74 -12.66 -8.57
CA ASP A 98 32.01 -12.09 -9.04
C ASP A 98 32.36 -10.75 -8.38
N TYR A 99 31.43 -10.17 -7.60
CA TYR A 99 31.58 -8.86 -6.96
C TYR A 99 31.41 -8.91 -5.44
N SER A 100 31.30 -10.10 -4.85
CA SER A 100 31.29 -10.26 -3.40
C SER A 100 32.66 -9.95 -2.81
N PHE A 101 32.70 -9.42 -1.58
CA PHE A 101 33.95 -9.14 -0.86
C PHE A 101 34.78 -10.39 -0.56
N THR A 102 34.13 -11.54 -0.50
CA THR A 102 34.75 -12.85 -0.26
C THR A 102 34.49 -13.75 -1.46
N ASP A 103 35.41 -14.69 -1.73
CA ASP A 103 35.18 -15.70 -2.77
C ASP A 103 33.91 -16.49 -2.47
N THR A 104 32.92 -16.37 -3.37
CA THR A 104 31.64 -17.06 -3.23
C THR A 104 31.65 -18.34 -4.06
N SER A 105 31.48 -19.48 -3.38
CA SER A 105 31.39 -20.81 -4.00
C SER A 105 30.01 -21.05 -4.63
N MET A 106 29.92 -22.00 -5.57
CA MET A 106 28.63 -22.39 -6.17
C MET A 106 27.66 -22.95 -5.12
N THR A 107 28.16 -23.64 -4.09
CA THR A 107 27.35 -24.13 -2.97
C THR A 107 26.65 -22.98 -2.24
N GLN A 108 27.34 -21.86 -2.00
CA GLN A 108 26.75 -20.68 -1.37
C GLN A 108 25.71 -20.01 -2.28
N VAL A 109 25.95 -19.96 -3.59
CA VAL A 109 24.96 -19.47 -4.56
C VAL A 109 23.68 -20.32 -4.52
N PHE A 110 23.81 -21.65 -4.57
CA PHE A 110 22.66 -22.55 -4.49
C PHE A 110 21.96 -22.48 -3.13
N SER A 111 22.69 -22.33 -2.03
CA SER A 111 22.12 -22.12 -0.70
C SER A 111 21.30 -20.84 -0.63
N HIS A 112 21.83 -19.73 -1.20
CA HIS A 112 21.11 -18.46 -1.26
C HIS A 112 19.84 -18.56 -2.12
N LEU A 113 19.91 -19.25 -3.27
CA LEU A 113 18.74 -19.50 -4.11
C LEU A 113 17.70 -20.36 -3.38
N GLY A 114 18.12 -21.45 -2.73
CA GLY A 114 17.25 -22.30 -1.93
C GLY A 114 16.54 -21.51 -0.82
N TRP A 115 17.28 -20.68 -0.09
CA TRP A 115 16.72 -19.81 0.94
C TRP A 115 15.72 -18.81 0.37
N THR A 116 16.10 -18.08 -0.70
CA THR A 116 15.22 -17.10 -1.38
C THR A 116 13.89 -17.73 -1.79
N TRP A 117 13.95 -18.89 -2.44
CA TRP A 117 12.76 -19.58 -2.93
C TRP A 117 11.94 -20.24 -1.82
N SER A 118 12.57 -20.64 -0.71
CA SER A 118 11.85 -21.08 0.48
C SER A 118 11.02 -19.95 1.11
N ILE A 119 11.58 -18.73 1.19
CA ILE A 119 10.84 -17.55 1.67
C ILE A 119 9.69 -17.21 0.71
N ILE A 120 9.92 -17.21 -0.61
CA ILE A 120 8.87 -16.95 -1.60
C ILE A 120 7.74 -17.99 -1.49
N ALA A 121 8.08 -19.28 -1.40
CA ALA A 121 7.10 -20.36 -1.26
C ALA A 121 6.29 -20.20 0.04
N PHE A 122 6.96 -19.84 1.13
CA PHE A 122 6.32 -19.61 2.41
C PHE A 122 5.38 -18.39 2.39
N LEU A 123 5.82 -17.26 1.84
CA LEU A 123 4.97 -16.08 1.65
C LEU A 123 3.76 -16.45 0.80
N TRP A 124 3.97 -17.14 -0.32
CA TRP A 124 2.87 -17.59 -1.16
C TRP A 124 1.87 -18.45 -0.38
N ALA A 125 2.33 -19.39 0.45
CA ALA A 125 1.46 -20.20 1.29
C ALA A 125 0.63 -19.37 2.28
N ILE A 126 1.25 -18.43 3.01
CA ILE A 126 0.53 -17.50 3.90
C ILE A 126 -0.55 -16.75 3.10
N PHE A 127 -0.18 -16.10 2.00
CA PHE A 127 -1.11 -15.26 1.25
C PHE A 127 -2.26 -16.06 0.64
N MET A 128 -2.04 -17.33 0.29
CA MET A 128 -3.12 -18.22 -0.16
C MET A 128 -4.07 -18.60 0.99
N ILE A 129 -3.55 -18.86 2.19
CA ILE A 129 -4.38 -19.09 3.39
C ILE A 129 -5.22 -17.83 3.69
N LEU A 130 -4.59 -16.66 3.71
CA LEU A 130 -5.26 -15.37 3.92
C LEU A 130 -6.31 -15.10 2.84
N HIS A 131 -5.99 -15.34 1.57
CA HIS A 131 -6.94 -15.25 0.46
C HIS A 131 -8.16 -16.15 0.70
N SER A 132 -7.95 -17.41 1.07
CA SER A 132 -9.03 -18.37 1.26
C SER A 132 -9.94 -18.01 2.43
N PHE A 133 -9.37 -17.62 3.57
CA PHE A 133 -10.14 -17.15 4.71
C PHE A 133 -10.88 -15.84 4.40
N GLY A 134 -10.23 -14.90 3.72
CA GLY A 134 -10.87 -13.67 3.30
C GLY A 134 -11.98 -13.87 2.27
N GLN A 135 -11.85 -14.86 1.39
CA GLN A 135 -12.94 -15.30 0.50
C GLN A 135 -14.14 -15.83 1.30
N TYR A 136 -13.89 -16.62 2.35
CA TYR A 136 -14.95 -17.08 3.25
C TYR A 136 -15.68 -15.89 3.91
N LEU A 137 -14.93 -14.93 4.48
CA LEU A 137 -15.50 -13.70 5.06
C LEU A 137 -16.28 -12.87 4.04
N PHE A 138 -15.74 -12.70 2.83
CA PHE A 138 -16.41 -12.00 1.74
C PHE A 138 -17.73 -12.66 1.37
N ARG A 139 -17.75 -14.00 1.28
CA ARG A 139 -18.96 -14.75 0.94
C ARG A 139 -20.04 -14.64 2.02
N MET A 140 -19.63 -14.58 3.27
CA MET A 140 -20.54 -14.41 4.41
C MET A 140 -21.18 -13.02 4.44
N VAL A 141 -20.41 -11.97 4.13
CA VAL A 141 -20.85 -10.57 4.37
C VAL A 141 -21.27 -9.83 3.10
N LEU A 142 -20.56 -10.02 1.97
CA LEU A 142 -20.63 -9.12 0.81
C LEU A 142 -21.05 -9.78 -0.52
N LYS A 143 -21.07 -11.11 -0.64
CA LYS A 143 -21.41 -11.81 -1.90
C LYS A 143 -22.75 -11.42 -2.51
N LYS A 144 -23.74 -11.04 -1.69
CA LYS A 144 -25.06 -10.60 -2.19
C LYS A 144 -25.02 -9.23 -2.86
N HIS A 145 -23.92 -8.49 -2.72
CA HIS A 145 -23.86 -7.06 -3.03
C HIS A 145 -22.70 -6.68 -3.94
N LEU A 146 -21.62 -7.45 -3.95
CA LEU A 146 -20.40 -7.14 -4.69
C LEU A 146 -19.88 -8.38 -5.43
N GLU A 147 -19.21 -8.13 -6.55
CA GLU A 147 -18.48 -9.16 -7.27
C GLU A 147 -17.22 -9.56 -6.49
N GLU A 148 -16.96 -10.86 -6.49
CA GLU A 148 -15.81 -11.41 -5.79
C GLU A 148 -14.49 -10.99 -6.47
N ASN A 149 -13.49 -10.65 -5.66
CA ASN A 149 -12.20 -10.23 -6.14
C ASN A 149 -11.06 -10.80 -5.29
N MET A 150 -10.05 -11.40 -5.93
CA MET A 150 -8.91 -12.01 -5.25
C MET A 150 -8.15 -11.02 -4.34
N LEU A 151 -7.93 -9.79 -4.78
CA LEU A 151 -7.19 -8.79 -4.00
C LEU A 151 -8.00 -8.33 -2.79
N LEU A 152 -9.32 -8.19 -2.95
CA LEU A 152 -10.20 -7.90 -1.82
C LEU A 152 -10.25 -9.06 -0.81
N ASN A 153 -10.29 -10.30 -1.29
CA ASN A 153 -10.20 -11.49 -0.44
C ASN A 153 -8.88 -11.50 0.35
N ILE A 154 -7.74 -11.23 -0.31
CA ILE A 154 -6.44 -11.10 0.38
C ILE A 154 -6.50 -10.00 1.44
N ALA A 155 -7.05 -8.82 1.11
CA ALA A 155 -7.18 -7.72 2.07
C ALA A 155 -8.01 -8.13 3.30
N PHE A 156 -9.16 -8.80 3.12
CA PHE A 156 -9.95 -9.32 4.24
C PHE A 156 -9.19 -10.35 5.07
N GLY A 157 -8.44 -11.24 4.43
CA GLY A 157 -7.58 -12.20 5.11
C GLY A 157 -6.55 -11.53 6.00
N ILE A 158 -5.82 -10.54 5.46
CA ILE A 158 -4.82 -9.77 6.20
C ILE A 158 -5.47 -9.03 7.38
N MET A 159 -6.60 -8.34 7.14
CA MET A 159 -7.30 -7.59 8.19
C MET A 159 -7.71 -8.50 9.34
N ALA A 160 -8.32 -9.65 9.04
CA ALA A 160 -8.73 -10.60 10.05
C ALA A 160 -7.54 -11.23 10.78
N PHE A 161 -6.48 -11.58 10.06
CA PHE A 161 -5.27 -12.16 10.65
C PHE A 161 -4.61 -11.18 11.62
N VAL A 162 -4.41 -9.94 11.20
CA VAL A 162 -3.85 -8.89 12.05
C VAL A 162 -4.74 -8.60 13.26
N PHE A 163 -6.06 -8.59 13.09
CA PHE A 163 -6.98 -8.36 14.21
C PHE A 163 -6.94 -9.50 15.25
N VAL A 164 -6.83 -10.76 14.81
CA VAL A 164 -6.66 -11.91 15.70
C VAL A 164 -5.31 -11.85 16.41
N LEU A 165 -4.22 -11.57 15.69
CA LEU A 165 -2.89 -11.38 16.30
C LEU A 165 -2.87 -10.22 17.29
N PHE A 166 -3.51 -9.10 16.96
CA PHE A 166 -3.69 -7.97 17.88
C PHE A 166 -4.36 -8.43 19.16
N THR A 167 -5.48 -9.15 19.05
CA THR A 167 -6.25 -9.64 20.20
C THR A 167 -5.42 -10.59 21.07
N VAL A 168 -4.74 -11.56 20.46
CA VAL A 168 -3.83 -12.49 21.18
C VAL A 168 -2.66 -11.74 21.84
N GLY A 169 -2.13 -10.71 21.18
CA GLY A 169 -1.06 -9.86 21.68
C GLY A 169 -1.46 -9.00 22.87
N VAL A 170 -2.72 -8.55 22.95
CA VAL A 170 -3.26 -7.86 24.14
C VAL A 170 -3.20 -8.77 25.37
N PHE A 171 -3.45 -10.07 25.19
CA PHE A 171 -3.38 -11.07 26.27
C PHE A 171 -1.98 -11.66 26.51
N LYS A 172 -0.94 -11.11 25.86
CA LYS A 172 0.45 -11.58 25.96
C LYS A 172 0.64 -13.06 25.60
N ALA A 173 -0.15 -13.55 24.65
CA ALA A 173 -0.16 -14.96 24.25
C ALA A 173 0.40 -15.20 22.83
N LEU A 174 1.07 -14.21 22.23
CA LEU A 174 1.71 -14.39 20.93
C LEU A 174 2.92 -15.32 21.09
N SER A 175 2.90 -16.40 20.33
CA SER A 175 3.93 -17.44 20.30
C SER A 175 3.94 -18.10 18.92
N PRO A 176 5.02 -18.80 18.54
CA PRO A 176 5.07 -19.55 17.29
C PRO A 176 3.84 -20.47 17.11
N ASN A 177 3.48 -21.18 18.18
CA ASN A 177 2.34 -22.10 18.20
C ASN A 177 1.00 -21.39 18.01
N ALA A 178 0.82 -20.21 18.63
CA ALA A 178 -0.40 -19.42 18.45
C ALA A 178 -0.55 -18.98 16.99
N VAL A 179 0.53 -18.52 16.33
CA VAL A 179 0.47 -18.10 14.93
C VAL A 179 0.18 -19.29 14.00
N LEU A 180 0.85 -20.42 14.21
CA LEU A 180 0.57 -21.65 13.44
C LEU A 180 -0.87 -22.13 13.62
N PHE A 181 -1.38 -22.10 14.86
CA PHE A 181 -2.77 -22.45 15.14
C PHE A 181 -3.75 -21.52 14.43
N ILE A 182 -3.50 -20.20 14.43
CA ILE A 182 -4.34 -19.23 13.71
C ILE A 182 -4.32 -19.50 12.21
N LEU A 183 -3.15 -19.71 11.61
CA LEU A 183 -3.02 -20.03 10.18
C LEU A 183 -3.75 -21.34 9.83
N PHE A 184 -3.65 -22.35 10.70
CA PHE A 184 -4.40 -23.60 10.55
C PHE A 184 -5.91 -23.36 10.59
N VAL A 185 -6.42 -22.64 11.60
CA VAL A 185 -7.84 -22.27 11.71
C VAL A 185 -8.30 -21.46 10.50
N PHE A 186 -7.46 -20.60 9.92
CA PHE A 186 -7.80 -19.82 8.74
C PHE A 186 -7.88 -20.68 7.47
N ALA A 187 -7.09 -21.76 7.39
CA ALA A 187 -7.10 -22.67 6.25
C ALA A 187 -8.35 -23.58 6.22
N LEU A 188 -8.93 -23.92 7.39
CA LEU A 188 -9.99 -24.92 7.51
C LEU A 188 -11.33 -24.56 6.85
N PRO A 189 -11.94 -23.36 7.05
CA PRO A 189 -13.31 -23.06 6.61
C PRO A 189 -13.52 -23.19 5.10
N ASN A 190 -12.43 -23.11 4.33
CA ASN A 190 -12.48 -23.07 2.88
C ASN A 190 -11.33 -23.89 2.27
N LEU A 191 -10.98 -25.03 2.88
CA LEU A 191 -9.83 -25.87 2.48
C LEU A 191 -9.92 -26.38 1.03
N PHE A 192 -11.10 -26.76 0.56
CA PHE A 192 -11.28 -27.21 -0.83
C PHE A 192 -11.04 -26.09 -1.83
N ASP A 193 -11.58 -24.90 -1.54
CA ASP A 193 -11.35 -23.72 -2.36
C ASP A 193 -9.91 -23.21 -2.23
N LEU A 194 -9.25 -23.40 -1.07
CA LEU A 194 -7.81 -23.15 -0.91
C LEU A 194 -7.05 -23.97 -1.95
N VAL A 195 -7.21 -25.29 -1.97
CA VAL A 195 -6.53 -26.18 -2.93
C VAL A 195 -6.89 -25.81 -4.38
N LYS A 196 -8.15 -25.47 -4.65
CA LYS A 196 -8.59 -25.00 -5.98
C LYS A 196 -7.93 -23.68 -6.38
N SER A 197 -7.83 -22.72 -5.46
CA SER A 197 -7.15 -21.44 -5.68
C SER A 197 -5.65 -21.65 -5.88
N PHE A 198 -5.01 -22.54 -5.13
CA PHE A 198 -3.63 -22.96 -5.32
C PHE A 198 -3.40 -23.47 -6.76
N LYS A 199 -4.24 -24.42 -7.21
CA LYS A 199 -4.19 -24.94 -8.58
C LYS A 199 -4.47 -23.85 -9.61
N SER A 200 -5.45 -22.98 -9.35
CA SER A 200 -5.81 -21.91 -10.27
C SER A 200 -4.70 -20.87 -10.42
N VAL A 201 -4.03 -20.47 -9.34
CA VAL A 201 -2.95 -19.48 -9.43
C VAL A 201 -1.74 -20.08 -10.15
N LEU A 202 -1.37 -21.33 -9.87
CA LEU A 202 -0.21 -21.96 -10.49
C LEU A 202 -0.43 -22.32 -11.96
N PHE A 203 -1.55 -22.95 -12.29
CA PHE A 203 -1.69 -23.66 -13.57
C PHE A 203 -2.69 -23.02 -14.53
N LYS A 204 -3.61 -22.15 -14.06
CA LYS A 204 -4.58 -21.52 -14.97
C LYS A 204 -3.83 -20.54 -15.88
N PRO A 205 -3.98 -20.66 -17.22
CA PRO A 205 -3.41 -19.70 -18.13
C PRO A 205 -3.99 -18.30 -17.91
N ILE A 206 -3.09 -17.32 -17.87
CA ILE A 206 -3.37 -15.89 -17.88
C ILE A 206 -3.49 -15.48 -19.34
N ASP A 207 -4.58 -14.79 -19.66
CA ASP A 207 -4.79 -14.28 -20.99
C ASP A 207 -3.86 -13.08 -21.26
N ILE A 208 -2.88 -13.30 -22.13
CA ILE A 208 -1.95 -12.29 -22.63
C ILE A 208 -2.16 -12.02 -24.12
N SER A 209 -3.27 -12.47 -24.71
CA SER A 209 -3.55 -12.32 -26.15
C SER A 209 -3.59 -10.86 -26.61
N THR A 210 -3.90 -9.94 -25.70
CA THR A 210 -3.95 -8.50 -25.95
C THR A 210 -2.60 -7.80 -25.80
N PHE A 211 -1.57 -8.52 -25.34
CA PHE A 211 -0.26 -7.91 -25.11
C PHE A 211 0.53 -7.87 -26.40
N ASN A 212 1.06 -6.70 -26.73
CA ASN A 212 2.02 -6.49 -27.80
C ASN A 212 3.46 -6.68 -27.26
N PRO A 213 4.52 -6.52 -28.08
CA PRO A 213 5.90 -6.63 -27.61
C PRO A 213 6.25 -5.72 -26.42
N ILE A 214 5.66 -4.53 -26.33
CA ILE A 214 5.88 -3.59 -25.22
C ILE A 214 5.24 -4.13 -23.93
N GLY A 215 4.03 -4.69 -24.00
CA GLY A 215 3.38 -5.31 -22.85
C GLY A 215 4.15 -6.50 -22.29
N ILE A 216 4.65 -7.37 -23.18
CA ILE A 216 5.50 -8.52 -22.79
C ILE A 216 6.82 -8.04 -22.20
N PHE A 217 7.47 -7.06 -22.84
CA PHE A 217 8.69 -6.44 -22.33
C PHE A 217 8.49 -5.90 -20.91
N ALA A 218 7.47 -5.06 -20.72
CA ALA A 218 7.17 -4.43 -19.44
C ALA A 218 6.84 -5.48 -18.37
N PHE A 219 6.05 -6.50 -18.70
CA PHE A 219 5.72 -7.59 -17.79
C PHE A 219 6.96 -8.37 -17.34
N ALA A 220 7.78 -8.84 -18.27
CA ALA A 220 8.99 -9.60 -17.95
C ALA A 220 10.01 -8.76 -17.18
N PHE A 221 10.12 -7.47 -17.54
CA PHE A 221 10.96 -6.52 -16.81
C PHE A 221 10.48 -6.26 -15.39
N ILE A 222 9.15 -6.17 -15.16
CA ILE A 222 8.57 -6.09 -13.81
C ILE A 222 8.97 -7.32 -12.98
N VAL A 223 8.85 -8.53 -13.54
CA VAL A 223 9.25 -9.77 -12.84
C VAL A 223 10.74 -9.74 -12.48
N PHE A 224 11.61 -9.39 -13.43
CA PHE A 224 13.04 -9.25 -13.18
C PHE A 224 13.33 -8.24 -12.07
N PHE A 225 12.76 -7.05 -12.16
CA PHE A 225 13.04 -5.96 -11.22
C PHE A 225 12.50 -6.28 -9.82
N LEU A 226 11.33 -6.90 -9.70
CA LEU A 226 10.82 -7.37 -8.41
C LEU A 226 11.74 -8.40 -7.78
N ILE A 227 12.25 -9.37 -8.54
CA ILE A 227 13.19 -10.38 -8.02
C ILE A 227 14.51 -9.75 -7.59
N LEU A 228 15.04 -8.81 -8.37
CA LEU A 228 16.25 -8.06 -8.02
C LEU A 228 16.10 -7.33 -6.68
N ASN A 229 15.01 -6.59 -6.52
CA ASN A 229 14.77 -5.84 -5.29
C ASN A 229 14.44 -6.78 -4.12
N PHE A 230 13.73 -7.89 -4.37
CA PHE A 230 13.41 -8.89 -3.35
C PHE A 230 14.69 -9.53 -2.78
N GLN A 231 15.60 -10.00 -3.64
CA GLN A 231 16.89 -10.56 -3.19
C GLN A 231 17.72 -9.54 -2.42
N SER A 232 17.68 -8.26 -2.82
CA SER A 232 18.33 -7.18 -2.07
C SER A 232 17.65 -6.90 -0.72
N SER A 233 16.36 -7.18 -0.58
CA SER A 233 15.57 -6.90 0.63
C SER A 233 15.70 -7.96 1.73
N ILE A 234 15.98 -9.22 1.35
CA ILE A 234 16.14 -10.34 2.30
C ILE A 234 17.56 -10.42 2.87
N GLY A 235 18.21 -9.28 3.06
CA GLY A 235 19.50 -9.21 3.74
C GLY A 235 19.37 -9.57 5.22
N PRO A 236 20.44 -10.07 5.86
CA PRO A 236 20.41 -10.44 7.29
C PRO A 236 20.24 -9.24 8.23
N PHE A 237 20.47 -8.03 7.72
CA PHE A 237 20.30 -6.78 8.46
C PHE A 237 19.45 -5.80 7.66
N PRO A 238 18.50 -5.08 8.31
CA PRO A 238 17.83 -3.97 7.65
C PRO A 238 18.84 -2.85 7.39
N THR A 239 18.78 -2.24 6.21
CA THR A 239 19.75 -1.21 5.78
C THR A 239 19.24 0.21 6.03
N GLY A 240 17.95 0.46 5.83
CA GLY A 240 17.31 1.77 6.01
C GLY A 240 17.17 2.23 7.45
N PHE A 241 16.99 3.54 7.61
CA PHE A 241 16.84 4.18 8.90
C PHE A 241 15.53 3.74 9.59
N ASP A 242 14.40 3.82 8.91
CA ASP A 242 13.10 3.47 9.53
C ASP A 242 12.91 1.96 9.65
N SER A 243 13.45 1.18 8.71
CA SER A 243 13.38 -0.29 8.77
C SER A 243 14.11 -0.79 10.01
N ARG A 244 15.32 -0.29 10.28
CA ARG A 244 16.11 -0.61 11.49
C ARG A 244 15.48 -0.05 12.76
N ASN A 245 15.14 1.24 12.78
CA ASN A 245 14.82 1.90 14.05
C ASN A 245 13.37 1.70 14.49
N PHE A 246 12.46 1.47 13.55
CA PHE A 246 11.03 1.47 13.83
C PHE A 246 10.35 0.15 13.47
N TYR A 247 10.22 -0.18 12.19
CA TYR A 247 9.32 -1.26 11.77
C TYR A 247 9.81 -2.65 12.16
N ILE A 248 11.10 -2.96 11.95
CA ILE A 248 11.67 -4.25 12.36
C ILE A 248 11.79 -4.34 13.87
N ASN A 249 12.19 -3.25 14.54
CA ASN A 249 12.26 -3.22 15.99
C ASN A 249 10.91 -3.50 16.66
N ILE A 250 9.84 -2.84 16.22
CA ILE A 250 8.49 -3.10 16.75
C ILE A 250 8.11 -4.57 16.51
N SER A 251 8.34 -5.08 15.30
CA SER A 251 8.01 -6.47 14.95
C SER A 251 8.78 -7.49 15.80
N LYS A 252 10.07 -7.25 16.04
CA LYS A 252 10.92 -8.09 16.90
C LYS A 252 10.51 -7.99 18.37
N LEU A 253 10.23 -6.79 18.87
CA LEU A 253 9.72 -6.59 20.24
C LEU A 253 8.38 -7.28 20.48
N ILE A 254 7.49 -7.33 19.49
CA ILE A 254 6.23 -8.10 19.59
C ILE A 254 6.54 -9.59 19.76
N SER A 255 7.46 -10.11 18.95
CA SER A 255 7.87 -11.52 18.99
C SER A 255 8.54 -11.88 20.32
N ASP A 256 9.49 -11.07 20.79
CA ASP A 256 10.29 -11.36 21.98
C ASP A 256 9.46 -11.27 23.26
N ASN A 257 8.51 -10.33 23.33
CA ASN A 257 7.65 -10.17 24.51
C ASN A 257 6.38 -11.03 24.46
N GLY A 258 6.05 -11.62 23.32
CA GLY A 258 4.78 -12.31 23.10
C GLY A 258 3.55 -11.41 23.26
N SER A 259 3.71 -10.08 23.19
CA SER A 259 2.66 -9.09 23.44
C SER A 259 2.77 -7.87 22.53
N LEU A 260 1.72 -7.05 22.51
CA LEU A 260 1.80 -5.72 21.87
C LEU A 260 2.83 -4.83 22.59
N VAL A 261 3.47 -3.94 21.83
CA VAL A 261 4.45 -2.98 22.34
C VAL A 261 3.72 -1.79 22.97
N THR A 262 4.14 -1.40 24.17
CA THR A 262 3.60 -0.22 24.87
C THR A 262 3.96 1.06 24.13
N GLY A 263 3.00 1.98 24.03
CA GLY A 263 3.15 3.20 23.24
C GLY A 263 2.96 2.99 21.74
N PHE A 264 3.41 3.99 20.98
CA PHE A 264 3.33 4.11 19.52
C PHE A 264 1.93 4.34 18.94
N GLN A 265 1.90 4.99 17.78
CA GLN A 265 0.74 5.05 16.90
C GLN A 265 0.33 3.65 16.41
N PRO A 266 -0.89 3.45 15.89
CA PRO A 266 -1.30 2.16 15.33
C PRO A 266 -0.26 1.57 14.37
N TYR A 267 0.04 0.27 14.55
CA TYR A 267 1.09 -0.45 13.81
C TYR A 267 0.60 -1.81 13.27
N ASN A 268 -0.60 -1.84 12.67
CA ASN A 268 -1.22 -3.05 12.12
C ASN A 268 -0.27 -3.87 11.23
N TRP A 269 0.51 -3.18 10.38
CA TRP A 269 1.43 -3.88 9.47
C TRP A 269 2.64 -4.47 10.20
N SER A 270 3.14 -3.83 11.26
CA SER A 270 4.21 -4.40 12.08
C SER A 270 3.75 -5.63 12.87
N ILE A 271 2.47 -5.70 13.26
CA ILE A 271 1.90 -6.94 13.82
C ILE A 271 1.97 -8.07 12.78
N PHE A 272 1.66 -7.76 11.52
CA PHE A 272 1.78 -8.76 10.45
C PHE A 272 3.23 -9.18 10.20
N MET A 273 4.16 -8.22 10.15
CA MET A 273 5.59 -8.49 10.02
C MET A 273 6.15 -9.33 11.18
N ALA A 274 5.62 -9.16 12.40
CA ALA A 274 6.01 -9.95 13.57
C ALA A 274 5.82 -11.47 13.35
N ALA A 275 4.93 -11.89 12.45
CA ALA A 275 4.77 -13.29 12.09
C ALA A 275 6.06 -13.92 11.53
N GLY A 276 6.92 -13.13 10.87
CA GLY A 276 8.23 -13.60 10.39
C GLY A 276 9.14 -14.05 11.54
N PHE A 277 9.23 -13.23 12.60
CA PHE A 277 9.98 -13.55 13.80
C PHE A 277 9.32 -14.66 14.62
N LEU A 278 8.00 -14.61 14.79
CA LEU A 278 7.28 -15.62 15.58
C LEU A 278 7.38 -17.02 14.98
N LEU A 279 7.45 -17.17 13.65
CA LEU A 279 7.46 -18.49 13.02
C LEU A 279 8.86 -19.04 12.76
N PHE A 280 9.85 -18.18 12.48
CA PHE A 280 11.18 -18.61 12.04
C PHE A 280 12.33 -17.91 12.77
N ASP A 281 12.05 -16.92 13.60
CA ASP A 281 13.06 -16.04 14.24
C ASP A 281 14.06 -15.43 13.24
N THR A 282 13.57 -15.06 12.05
CA THR A 282 14.41 -14.47 10.99
C THR A 282 13.96 -13.07 10.60
N VAL A 283 14.95 -12.18 10.41
CA VAL A 283 14.73 -10.80 9.95
C VAL A 283 14.29 -10.80 8.49
N GLU A 284 14.87 -11.69 7.70
CA GLU A 284 14.66 -11.85 6.26
C GLU A 284 13.19 -12.06 5.94
N LEU A 285 12.51 -12.93 6.69
CA LEU A 285 11.09 -13.19 6.48
C LEU A 285 10.22 -11.99 6.90
N SER A 286 10.56 -11.31 7.99
CA SER A 286 9.88 -10.07 8.39
C SER A 286 10.03 -8.98 7.32
N LEU A 287 11.22 -8.84 6.72
CA LEU A 287 11.48 -7.92 5.60
C LEU A 287 10.73 -8.35 4.34
N ALA A 288 10.65 -9.64 4.06
CA ALA A 288 9.91 -10.19 2.94
C ALA A 288 8.39 -9.93 3.05
N ILE A 289 7.81 -10.00 4.26
CA ILE A 289 6.43 -9.58 4.54
C ILE A 289 6.25 -8.06 4.32
N SER A 290 7.27 -7.25 4.59
CA SER A 290 7.23 -5.82 4.27
C SER A 290 7.34 -5.53 2.77
N PHE A 291 8.04 -6.37 2.02
CA PHE A 291 8.26 -6.21 0.58
C PHE A 291 7.03 -6.60 -0.25
N ILE A 292 6.42 -7.76 0.05
CA ILE A 292 5.38 -8.38 -0.78
C ILE A 292 4.16 -7.47 -1.13
N PRO A 293 3.75 -6.46 -0.33
CA PRO A 293 2.67 -5.56 -0.72
C PRO A 293 2.95 -4.80 -2.00
N VAL A 294 4.20 -4.59 -2.41
CA VAL A 294 4.49 -3.96 -3.71
C VAL A 294 3.89 -4.78 -4.85
N VAL A 295 3.93 -6.11 -4.77
CA VAL A 295 3.33 -7.00 -5.78
C VAL A 295 1.82 -6.82 -5.79
N LEU A 296 1.19 -6.73 -4.61
CA LEU A 296 -0.25 -6.50 -4.48
C LEU A 296 -0.65 -5.11 -4.99
N VAL A 297 0.16 -4.08 -4.77
CA VAL A 297 -0.02 -2.73 -5.32
C VAL A 297 -0.02 -2.78 -6.84
N LEU A 298 0.91 -3.51 -7.46
CA LEU A 298 0.98 -3.62 -8.93
C LEU A 298 -0.26 -4.34 -9.47
N MET A 299 -0.69 -5.43 -8.83
CA MET A 299 -1.89 -6.15 -9.22
C MET A 299 -3.16 -5.28 -9.05
N ALA A 300 -3.29 -4.58 -7.93
CA ALA A 300 -4.42 -3.69 -7.65
C ALA A 300 -4.45 -2.50 -8.62
N SER A 301 -3.29 -1.92 -8.92
CA SER A 301 -3.16 -0.80 -9.86
C SER A 301 -3.45 -1.24 -11.29
N TYR A 302 -3.00 -2.43 -11.68
CA TYR A 302 -3.37 -3.01 -12.98
C TYR A 302 -4.89 -3.21 -13.08
N GLN A 303 -5.51 -3.76 -12.03
CA GLN A 303 -6.96 -3.95 -12.00
C GLN A 303 -7.71 -2.61 -12.06
N LEU A 304 -7.27 -1.61 -11.30
CA LEU A 304 -7.84 -0.26 -11.31
C LEU A 304 -7.75 0.37 -12.70
N GLY A 305 -6.56 0.39 -13.29
CA GLY A 305 -6.34 1.00 -14.60
C GLY A 305 -7.10 0.28 -15.73
N ASN A 306 -7.03 -1.05 -15.79
CA ASN A 306 -7.61 -1.81 -16.89
C ASN A 306 -9.13 -1.99 -16.74
N LYS A 307 -9.61 -2.49 -15.58
CA LYS A 307 -11.03 -2.83 -15.43
C LYS A 307 -11.90 -1.59 -15.24
N LEU A 308 -11.41 -0.60 -14.49
CA LEU A 308 -12.22 0.56 -14.08
C LEU A 308 -11.94 1.78 -14.95
N LEU A 309 -10.68 2.14 -15.15
CA LEU A 309 -10.30 3.30 -15.97
C LEU A 309 -10.23 2.99 -17.48
N LYS A 310 -10.37 1.72 -17.88
CA LYS A 310 -10.33 1.26 -19.27
C LYS A 310 -9.05 1.64 -20.03
N ILE A 311 -7.93 1.72 -19.30
CA ILE A 311 -6.61 1.96 -19.89
C ILE A 311 -6.13 0.68 -20.58
N ASP A 312 -5.59 0.82 -21.78
CA ASP A 312 -4.95 -0.27 -22.52
C ASP A 312 -3.92 -1.03 -21.67
N GLY A 313 -3.96 -2.37 -21.74
CA GLY A 313 -3.14 -3.24 -20.91
C GLY A 313 -1.64 -3.04 -21.12
N ASN A 314 -1.20 -2.78 -22.35
CA ASN A 314 0.22 -2.57 -22.67
C ASN A 314 0.73 -1.26 -22.10
N LYS A 315 -0.02 -0.17 -22.29
CA LYS A 315 0.29 1.13 -21.69
C LYS A 315 0.34 1.04 -20.17
N LEU A 316 -0.62 0.33 -19.58
CA LEU A 316 -0.68 0.17 -18.13
C LEU A 316 0.51 -0.63 -17.60
N MET A 317 0.91 -1.73 -18.25
CA MET A 317 2.12 -2.47 -17.87
C MET A 317 3.38 -1.61 -17.97
N LEU A 318 3.50 -0.80 -19.01
CA LEU A 318 4.62 0.14 -19.13
C LEU A 318 4.63 1.18 -18.01
N VAL A 319 3.47 1.75 -17.66
CA VAL A 319 3.34 2.68 -16.52
C VAL A 319 3.74 2.00 -15.21
N LEU A 320 3.33 0.75 -14.99
CA LEU A 320 3.72 -0.02 -13.80
C LEU A 320 5.23 -0.33 -13.77
N ALA A 321 5.83 -0.62 -14.92
CA ALA A 321 7.27 -0.80 -15.04
C ALA A 321 8.03 0.50 -14.71
N VAL A 322 7.57 1.64 -15.20
CA VAL A 322 8.14 2.96 -14.87
C VAL A 322 7.95 3.30 -13.39
N PHE A 323 6.79 2.96 -12.82
CA PHE A 323 6.51 3.17 -11.40
C PHE A 323 7.52 2.44 -10.51
N ILE A 324 7.78 1.15 -10.74
CA ILE A 324 8.69 0.38 -9.87
C ILE A 324 10.15 0.82 -9.97
N VAL A 325 10.61 1.30 -11.14
CA VAL A 325 12.00 1.78 -11.30
C VAL A 325 12.21 3.19 -10.78
N THR A 326 11.14 3.90 -10.44
CA THR A 326 11.22 5.26 -9.90
C THR A 326 12.10 5.23 -8.64
N PRO A 327 13.16 6.07 -8.53
CA PRO A 327 14.15 5.97 -7.45
C PRO A 327 13.56 5.94 -6.04
N ALA A 328 12.52 6.74 -5.78
CA ALA A 328 11.83 6.74 -4.49
C ALA A 328 11.17 5.39 -4.16
N ILE A 329 10.56 4.73 -5.16
CA ILE A 329 9.91 3.42 -5.02
C ILE A 329 10.98 2.34 -4.85
N THR A 330 12.04 2.34 -5.67
CA THR A 330 13.19 1.45 -5.55
C THR A 330 13.84 1.54 -4.17
N ASN A 331 14.04 2.77 -3.66
CA ASN A 331 14.61 2.99 -2.33
C ASN A 331 13.73 2.38 -1.23
N GLN A 332 12.40 2.49 -1.34
CA GLN A 332 11.45 1.88 -0.40
C GLN A 332 11.39 0.34 -0.53
N MET A 333 11.72 -0.21 -1.69
CA MET A 333 11.77 -1.66 -1.92
C MET A 333 13.07 -2.32 -1.43
N THR A 334 14.15 -1.55 -1.22
CA THR A 334 15.50 -2.12 -0.98
C THR A 334 16.18 -1.62 0.28
N VAL A 335 16.12 -0.31 0.52
CA VAL A 335 16.81 0.32 1.64
C VAL A 335 15.83 0.55 2.78
N GLU A 336 14.80 1.32 2.47
CA GLU A 336 13.81 1.82 3.41
C GLU A 336 12.56 0.92 3.38
N LEU A 337 12.71 -0.35 3.77
CA LEU A 337 11.56 -1.27 3.87
C LEU A 337 10.63 -0.83 4.99
N LYS A 338 9.49 -0.26 4.61
CA LYS A 338 8.47 0.29 5.51
C LYS A 338 7.10 -0.33 5.27
N ALA A 339 6.19 -0.04 6.18
CA ALA A 339 4.76 -0.37 6.03
C ALA A 339 4.04 0.40 4.90
N ASP A 340 4.71 1.34 4.23
CA ASP A 340 4.12 2.24 3.23
C ASP A 340 3.50 1.50 2.03
N PHE A 341 4.13 0.42 1.53
CA PHE A 341 3.51 -0.38 0.46
C PHE A 341 2.28 -1.16 0.93
N GLY A 342 2.28 -1.60 2.19
CA GLY A 342 1.11 -2.19 2.85
C GLY A 342 -0.06 -1.21 2.84
N MET A 343 0.17 0.02 3.30
CA MET A 343 -0.82 1.09 3.24
C MET A 343 -1.25 1.40 1.80
N LEU A 344 -0.31 1.54 0.87
CA LEU A 344 -0.60 1.85 -0.53
C LEU A 344 -1.50 0.79 -1.19
N PHE A 345 -1.31 -0.49 -0.87
CA PHE A 345 -2.19 -1.56 -1.35
C PHE A 345 -3.65 -1.31 -0.95
N PHE A 346 -3.89 -1.02 0.33
CA PHE A 346 -5.23 -0.68 0.80
C PHE A 346 -5.75 0.61 0.16
N GLN A 347 -4.91 1.64 -0.02
CA GLN A 347 -5.29 2.88 -0.69
C GLN A 347 -5.76 2.66 -2.13
N VAL A 348 -5.08 1.80 -2.91
CA VAL A 348 -5.50 1.48 -4.28
C VAL A 348 -6.83 0.72 -4.29
N LEU A 349 -7.05 -0.20 -3.35
CA LEU A 349 -8.35 -0.89 -3.20
C LEU A 349 -9.46 0.08 -2.79
N ILE A 350 -9.19 0.97 -1.84
CA ILE A 350 -10.10 2.03 -1.42
C ILE A 350 -10.51 2.87 -2.63
N LEU A 351 -9.56 3.32 -3.46
CA LEU A 351 -9.83 4.09 -4.67
C LEU A 351 -10.65 3.30 -5.69
N TYR A 352 -10.33 2.01 -5.89
CA TYR A 352 -11.08 1.12 -6.78
C TYR A 352 -12.57 1.05 -6.40
N TYR A 353 -12.88 0.79 -5.13
CA TYR A 353 -14.26 0.72 -4.67
C TYR A 353 -14.91 2.09 -4.51
N ALA A 354 -14.15 3.15 -4.20
CA ALA A 354 -14.64 4.52 -4.14
C ALA A 354 -15.11 5.00 -5.52
N ILE A 355 -14.37 4.74 -6.59
CA ILE A 355 -14.80 5.10 -7.94
C ILE A 355 -16.09 4.34 -8.31
N GLN A 356 -16.21 3.04 -8.01
CA GLN A 356 -17.46 2.31 -8.21
C GLN A 356 -18.63 2.93 -7.40
N PHE A 357 -18.36 3.32 -6.16
CA PHE A 357 -19.32 4.01 -5.32
C PHE A 357 -19.76 5.35 -5.93
N PHE A 358 -18.82 6.16 -6.44
CA PHE A 358 -19.12 7.46 -7.04
C PHE A 358 -19.94 7.34 -8.32
N VAL A 359 -19.63 6.37 -9.18
CA VAL A 359 -20.46 6.05 -10.35
C VAL A 359 -21.86 5.64 -9.92
N LYS A 360 -21.98 4.83 -8.86
CA LYS A 360 -23.28 4.35 -8.37
C LYS A 360 -24.12 5.49 -7.78
N ILE A 361 -23.55 6.37 -6.96
CA ILE A 361 -24.29 7.46 -6.32
C ILE A 361 -24.74 8.54 -7.31
N GLU A 362 -23.99 8.77 -8.39
CA GLU A 362 -24.37 9.71 -9.45
C GLU A 362 -25.53 9.17 -10.30
N ASN A 363 -25.56 7.86 -10.55
CA ASN A 363 -26.61 7.19 -11.32
C ASN A 363 -27.91 6.96 -10.54
N LEU A 364 -27.93 7.21 -9.22
CA LEU A 364 -29.17 7.09 -8.45
C LEU A 364 -30.12 8.22 -8.83
N THR A 365 -31.25 7.85 -9.44
CA THR A 365 -32.37 8.76 -9.65
C THR A 365 -32.90 9.22 -8.30
N TYR A 366 -32.77 10.52 -8.02
CA TYR A 366 -33.24 11.17 -6.79
C TYR A 366 -34.78 11.10 -6.57
N GLY A 367 -35.51 10.36 -7.41
CA GLY A 367 -36.92 10.01 -7.19
C GLY A 367 -37.14 8.92 -6.13
N HIS A 368 -36.11 8.13 -5.80
CA HIS A 368 -36.17 7.21 -4.66
C HIS A 368 -35.83 7.92 -3.34
N GLY A 369 -36.58 7.64 -2.27
CA GLY A 369 -36.33 8.22 -0.95
C GLY A 369 -34.93 7.87 -0.41
N VAL A 370 -34.38 8.75 0.43
CA VAL A 370 -33.02 8.65 1.00
C VAL A 370 -32.72 7.25 1.57
N LYS A 371 -33.68 6.65 2.29
CA LYS A 371 -33.56 5.33 2.90
C LYS A 371 -33.23 4.22 1.88
N THR A 372 -33.88 4.24 0.72
CA THR A 372 -33.67 3.24 -0.34
C THR A 372 -32.28 3.41 -0.96
N ASN A 373 -31.89 4.65 -1.24
CA ASN A 373 -30.56 4.96 -1.78
C ASN A 373 -29.44 4.53 -0.82
N VAL A 374 -29.58 4.81 0.48
CA VAL A 374 -28.63 4.36 1.50
C VAL A 374 -28.52 2.84 1.52
N LYS A 375 -29.64 2.10 1.46
CA LYS A 375 -29.60 0.62 1.43
C LYS A 375 -28.80 0.08 0.24
N LEU A 376 -28.93 0.69 -0.94
CA LEU A 376 -28.21 0.28 -2.16
C LEU A 376 -26.71 0.61 -2.10
N LEU A 377 -26.35 1.65 -1.38
CA LEU A 377 -24.98 2.15 -1.24
C LEU A 377 -24.24 1.54 -0.05
N MET A 378 -24.98 1.05 0.96
CA MET A 378 -24.45 0.54 2.23
C MET A 378 -23.27 -0.42 2.08
N PRO A 379 -23.34 -1.46 1.23
CA PRO A 379 -22.25 -2.45 1.16
C PRO A 379 -20.92 -1.83 0.69
N LEU A 380 -20.97 -0.90 -0.26
CA LEU A 380 -19.78 -0.22 -0.77
C LEU A 380 -19.21 0.77 0.25
N ILE A 381 -20.06 1.58 0.89
CA ILE A 381 -19.57 2.58 1.84
C ILE A 381 -19.01 1.95 3.11
N VAL A 382 -19.61 0.86 3.59
CA VAL A 382 -19.07 0.05 4.70
C VAL A 382 -17.73 -0.55 4.30
N LEU A 383 -17.62 -1.13 3.10
CA LEU A 383 -16.35 -1.68 2.61
C LEU A 383 -15.24 -0.61 2.56
N ILE A 384 -15.54 0.55 1.96
CA ILE A 384 -14.59 1.67 1.87
C ILE A 384 -14.18 2.14 3.28
N GLY A 385 -15.12 2.22 4.22
CA GLY A 385 -14.84 2.57 5.62
C GLY A 385 -13.95 1.56 6.33
N VAL A 386 -14.21 0.26 6.19
CA VAL A 386 -13.40 -0.81 6.80
C VAL A 386 -11.97 -0.77 6.28
N LEU A 387 -11.80 -0.67 4.94
CA LEU A 387 -10.49 -0.59 4.32
C LEU A 387 -9.73 0.68 4.75
N SER A 388 -10.43 1.82 4.82
CA SER A 388 -9.82 3.10 5.23
C SER A 388 -9.40 3.10 6.69
N GLY A 389 -10.22 2.52 7.57
CA GLY A 389 -9.91 2.37 8.98
C GLY A 389 -8.75 1.41 9.23
N PHE A 390 -8.68 0.29 8.51
CA PHE A 390 -7.52 -0.60 8.60
C PHE A 390 -6.23 0.07 8.09
N ALA A 391 -6.31 0.83 7.00
CA ALA A 391 -5.17 1.58 6.45
C ALA A 391 -4.69 2.69 7.39
N LEU A 392 -5.59 3.39 8.09
CA LEU A 392 -5.22 4.29 9.20
C LEU A 392 -4.46 3.55 10.31
N GLY A 393 -4.87 2.31 10.60
CA GLY A 393 -4.19 1.46 11.57
C GLY A 393 -2.81 0.96 11.10
N ILE A 394 -2.51 1.03 9.81
CA ILE A 394 -1.15 0.80 9.27
C ILE A 394 -0.30 2.05 9.49
N LYS A 395 -0.82 3.23 9.09
CA LYS A 395 -0.15 4.52 9.25
C LYS A 395 -1.17 5.65 9.23
N MET A 396 -1.05 6.56 10.19
CA MET A 396 -1.99 7.68 10.36
C MET A 396 -2.03 8.66 9.17
N ILE A 397 -0.98 8.70 8.35
CA ILE A 397 -0.94 9.52 7.14
C ILE A 397 -2.03 9.15 6.12
N ASN A 398 -2.62 7.95 6.20
CA ASN A 398 -3.77 7.57 5.37
C ASN A 398 -4.98 8.50 5.57
N MET A 399 -5.00 9.30 6.63
CA MET A 399 -6.01 10.32 6.87
C MET A 399 -6.12 11.35 5.74
N PHE A 400 -5.05 11.64 5.00
CA PHE A 400 -5.14 12.48 3.81
C PHE A 400 -6.07 11.88 2.75
N LEU A 401 -6.01 10.56 2.54
CA LEU A 401 -6.96 9.87 1.65
C LEU A 401 -8.38 9.92 2.23
N VAL A 402 -8.53 9.76 3.54
CA VAL A 402 -9.84 9.88 4.20
C VAL A 402 -10.46 11.26 3.93
N PHE A 403 -9.70 12.35 4.11
CA PHE A 403 -10.17 13.71 3.82
C PHE A 403 -10.45 13.94 2.34
N ALA A 404 -9.61 13.44 1.44
CA ALA A 404 -9.88 13.49 0.00
C ALA A 404 -11.20 12.78 -0.36
N LEU A 405 -11.47 11.61 0.24
CA LEU A 405 -12.73 10.89 0.04
C LEU A 405 -13.91 11.64 0.64
N LEU A 406 -13.78 12.31 1.78
CA LEU A 406 -14.85 13.16 2.32
C LEU A 406 -15.25 14.26 1.33
N ILE A 407 -14.26 14.92 0.71
CA ILE A 407 -14.51 15.95 -0.31
C ILE A 407 -15.21 15.33 -1.52
N LEU A 408 -14.72 14.18 -2.01
CA LEU A 408 -15.33 13.49 -3.16
C LEU A 408 -16.73 12.92 -2.87
N LEU A 409 -17.01 12.49 -1.64
CA LEU A 409 -18.34 12.06 -1.21
C LEU A 409 -19.37 13.19 -1.30
N TRP A 410 -18.94 14.43 -1.24
CA TRP A 410 -19.80 15.60 -1.39
C TRP A 410 -19.75 16.21 -2.80
N TRP A 411 -18.98 15.62 -3.72
CA TRP A 411 -18.94 16.06 -5.11
C TRP A 411 -20.30 15.89 -5.78
N ASP A 412 -20.91 17.02 -6.15
CA ASP A 412 -22.14 17.09 -6.92
C ASP A 412 -22.06 18.30 -7.87
N SER A 413 -22.21 18.04 -9.17
CA SER A 413 -22.17 19.06 -10.22
C SER A 413 -23.21 20.18 -10.01
N LYS A 414 -24.34 19.88 -9.38
CA LYS A 414 -25.40 20.86 -9.09
C LYS A 414 -25.22 21.60 -7.76
N ASN A 415 -24.35 21.10 -6.87
CA ASN A 415 -24.23 21.58 -5.49
C ASN A 415 -22.76 21.82 -5.10
N LYS A 416 -22.07 22.64 -5.90
CA LYS A 416 -20.66 23.00 -5.69
C LYS A 416 -20.39 23.68 -4.35
N VAL A 417 -21.39 24.35 -3.77
CA VAL A 417 -21.29 25.01 -2.46
C VAL A 417 -21.07 23.99 -1.34
N ALA A 418 -21.68 22.81 -1.42
CA ALA A 418 -21.46 21.74 -0.46
C ALA A 418 -20.00 21.24 -0.47
N VAL A 419 -19.38 21.17 -1.66
CA VAL A 419 -17.98 20.78 -1.83
C VAL A 419 -17.05 21.79 -1.15
N LEU A 420 -17.30 23.10 -1.35
CA LEU A 420 -16.56 24.14 -0.63
C LEU A 420 -16.74 24.01 0.88
N GLY A 421 -17.97 23.78 1.33
CA GLY A 421 -18.30 23.60 2.74
C GLY A 421 -17.51 22.45 3.38
N ILE A 422 -17.51 21.27 2.76
CA ILE A 422 -16.81 20.10 3.31
C ILE A 422 -15.28 20.22 3.21
N LEU A 423 -14.76 20.92 2.19
CA LEU A 423 -13.33 21.20 2.06
C LEU A 423 -12.87 22.07 3.22
N CYS A 424 -13.55 23.19 3.46
CA CYS A 424 -13.28 24.08 4.59
C CYS A 424 -13.45 23.35 5.93
N PHE A 425 -14.47 22.49 6.06
CA PHE A 425 -14.67 21.68 7.26
C PHE A 425 -13.51 20.69 7.50
N SER A 426 -13.07 19.99 6.45
CA SER A 426 -11.97 19.00 6.54
C SER A 426 -10.65 19.67 6.90
N LEU A 427 -10.34 20.83 6.33
CA LEU A 427 -9.17 21.64 6.68
C LEU A 427 -9.25 22.18 8.12
N THR A 428 -10.44 22.60 8.55
CA THR A 428 -10.67 23.00 9.95
C THR A 428 -10.40 21.86 10.90
N LEU A 429 -10.95 20.68 10.62
CA LEU A 429 -10.75 19.49 11.44
C LEU A 429 -9.26 19.14 11.50
N PHE A 430 -8.56 19.20 10.36
CA PHE A 430 -7.13 18.95 10.27
C PHE A 430 -6.32 19.82 11.25
N LEU A 431 -6.59 21.14 11.25
CA LEU A 431 -5.96 22.12 12.13
C LEU A 431 -6.40 21.97 13.60
N LEU A 432 -7.67 21.68 13.87
CA LEU A 432 -8.19 21.50 15.24
C LEU A 432 -7.61 20.27 15.93
N THR A 433 -7.34 19.21 15.18
CA THR A 433 -6.72 17.99 15.71
C THR A 433 -5.20 18.09 15.86
N GLY A 434 -4.58 19.22 15.50
CA GLY A 434 -3.13 19.42 15.61
C GLY A 434 -2.34 18.44 14.73
N ILE A 435 -2.88 18.03 13.59
CA ILE A 435 -2.16 17.11 12.70
C ILE A 435 -0.96 17.82 12.07
N ASP A 436 -1.04 19.13 11.87
CA ASP A 436 0.07 20.00 11.49
C ASP A 436 1.13 20.15 12.60
N ASP A 437 0.76 19.96 13.87
CA ASP A 437 1.73 19.88 14.97
C ASP A 437 2.58 18.61 14.87
N LEU A 438 2.04 17.51 14.34
CA LEU A 438 2.75 16.22 14.23
C LEU A 438 4.00 16.31 13.35
N SER A 439 4.00 17.20 12.36
CA SER A 439 5.16 17.50 11.51
C SER A 439 6.00 18.67 12.03
N GLY A 440 5.62 19.28 13.15
CA GLY A 440 6.25 20.48 13.71
C GLY A 440 6.01 21.75 12.89
N LEU A 441 5.06 21.74 11.95
CA LEU A 441 4.81 22.84 11.02
C LEU A 441 4.01 23.98 11.66
N SER A 442 3.20 23.70 12.68
CA SER A 442 2.35 24.68 13.34
C SER A 442 3.11 25.90 13.89
N LYS A 443 4.35 25.69 14.38
CA LYS A 443 5.24 26.73 14.89
C LYS A 443 5.63 27.76 13.83
N TYR A 444 5.47 27.42 12.55
CA TYR A 444 5.81 28.27 11.41
C TYR A 444 4.58 28.92 10.77
N HIS A 445 3.38 28.70 11.30
CA HIS A 445 2.13 29.24 10.75
C HIS A 445 1.54 30.32 11.65
N LEU A 446 2.00 31.56 11.46
CA LEU A 446 1.38 32.74 12.09
C LEU A 446 -0.09 32.85 11.65
N GLY A 447 -1.01 32.79 12.61
CA GLY A 447 -2.45 32.95 12.37
C GLY A 447 -3.24 31.66 12.12
N SER A 448 -2.65 30.48 12.32
CA SER A 448 -3.38 29.19 12.25
C SER A 448 -4.65 29.20 13.12
N ASP A 449 -4.58 29.83 14.29
CA ASP A 449 -5.71 30.00 15.22
C ASP A 449 -6.86 30.81 14.64
N VAL A 450 -6.59 31.83 13.81
CA VAL A 450 -7.65 32.64 13.19
C VAL A 450 -8.19 31.93 11.95
N ILE A 451 -7.30 31.34 11.14
CA ILE A 451 -7.66 30.63 9.90
C ILE A 451 -8.62 29.48 10.18
N LYS A 452 -8.39 28.68 11.23
CA LYS A 452 -9.27 27.53 11.54
C LYS A 452 -10.72 27.96 11.83
N TYR A 453 -10.94 29.07 12.55
CA TYR A 453 -12.30 29.56 12.81
C TYR A 453 -12.93 30.23 11.58
N GLY A 454 -12.14 30.94 10.77
CA GLY A 454 -12.61 31.49 9.50
C GLY A 454 -13.08 30.40 8.53
N LEU A 455 -12.30 29.32 8.39
CA LEU A 455 -12.68 28.15 7.59
C LEU A 455 -13.92 27.46 8.15
N LEU A 456 -14.05 27.35 9.48
CA LEU A 456 -15.24 26.77 10.11
C LEU A 456 -16.51 27.57 9.79
N LEU A 457 -16.44 28.91 9.87
CA LEU A 457 -17.57 29.77 9.54
C LEU A 457 -18.01 29.59 8.08
N VAL A 458 -17.06 29.59 7.14
CA VAL A 458 -17.32 29.34 5.71
C VAL A 458 -17.94 27.96 5.52
N ALA A 459 -17.41 26.94 6.21
CA ALA A 459 -17.93 25.59 6.15
C ALA A 459 -19.40 25.51 6.60
N LEU A 460 -19.73 26.09 7.75
CA LEU A 460 -21.09 26.08 8.30
C LEU A 460 -22.08 26.81 7.39
N VAL A 461 -21.74 28.03 6.94
CA VAL A 461 -22.62 28.80 6.04
C VAL A 461 -22.87 28.06 4.73
N ALA A 462 -21.81 27.51 4.12
CA ALA A 462 -21.92 26.76 2.87
C ALA A 462 -22.76 25.48 3.03
N LEU A 463 -22.55 24.72 4.11
CA LEU A 463 -23.30 23.49 4.37
C LEU A 463 -24.77 23.76 4.72
N ILE A 464 -25.07 24.81 5.50
CA ILE A 464 -26.45 25.21 5.83
C ILE A 464 -27.18 25.64 4.55
N TYR A 465 -26.58 26.50 3.72
CA TYR A 465 -27.16 26.91 2.44
C TYR A 465 -27.40 25.71 1.53
N SER A 466 -26.42 24.80 1.46
CA SER A 466 -26.52 23.57 0.67
C SER A 466 -27.65 22.65 1.17
N PHE A 467 -27.87 22.57 2.48
CA PHE A 467 -28.93 21.79 3.09
C PHE A 467 -30.31 22.36 2.79
N ILE A 468 -30.48 23.68 2.90
CA ILE A 468 -31.76 24.35 2.61
C ILE A 468 -32.12 24.20 1.12
N LYS A 469 -31.17 24.44 0.21
CA LYS A 469 -31.42 24.44 -1.23
C LYS A 469 -31.49 23.05 -1.86
N PHE A 470 -30.74 22.08 -1.34
CA PHE A 470 -30.59 20.74 -1.92
C PHE A 470 -30.85 19.61 -0.91
N TYR A 471 -31.83 19.80 -0.02
CA TYR A 471 -32.13 18.95 1.14
C TYR A 471 -31.94 17.44 0.92
N GLN A 472 -32.62 16.84 -0.06
CA GLN A 472 -32.55 15.39 -0.29
C GLN A 472 -31.14 14.90 -0.65
N ARG A 473 -30.42 15.66 -1.47
CA ARG A 473 -29.06 15.33 -1.92
C ARG A 473 -28.07 15.47 -0.77
N THR A 474 -28.14 16.60 -0.08
CA THR A 474 -27.30 16.92 1.07
C THR A 474 -27.51 15.91 2.20
N THR A 475 -28.77 15.52 2.47
CA THR A 475 -29.10 14.51 3.50
C THR A 475 -28.51 13.15 3.15
N LEU A 476 -28.62 12.70 1.89
CA LEU A 476 -28.01 11.44 1.45
C LEU A 476 -26.49 11.47 1.64
N ARG A 477 -25.80 12.55 1.23
CA ARG A 477 -24.35 12.67 1.39
C ARG A 477 -23.95 12.70 2.86
N LEU A 478 -24.68 13.44 3.69
CA LEU A 478 -24.46 13.48 5.14
C LEU A 478 -24.55 12.07 5.76
N VAL A 479 -25.63 11.32 5.49
CA VAL A 479 -25.82 9.96 6.02
C VAL A 479 -24.70 9.02 5.58
N VAL A 480 -24.34 9.05 4.28
CA VAL A 480 -23.25 8.23 3.74
C VAL A 480 -21.91 8.61 4.40
N THR A 481 -21.61 9.91 4.56
CA THR A 481 -20.41 10.39 5.23
C THR A 481 -20.37 9.95 6.69
N THR A 482 -21.49 10.02 7.42
CA THR A 482 -21.59 9.55 8.80
C THR A 482 -21.30 8.06 8.89
N ILE A 483 -21.90 7.24 8.01
CA ILE A 483 -21.63 5.79 7.97
C ILE A 483 -20.14 5.53 7.68
N TYR A 484 -19.59 6.20 6.67
CA TYR A 484 -18.18 6.06 6.31
C TYR A 484 -17.24 6.37 7.48
N LEU A 485 -17.42 7.52 8.13
CA LEU A 485 -16.60 7.95 9.25
C LEU A 485 -16.78 7.06 10.47
N PHE A 486 -18.01 6.64 10.76
CA PHE A 486 -18.30 5.73 11.86
C PHE A 486 -17.58 4.38 11.67
N ILE A 487 -17.70 3.77 10.49
CA ILE A 487 -17.05 2.48 10.20
C ILE A 487 -15.53 2.62 10.17
N THR A 488 -15.00 3.72 9.61
CA THR A 488 -13.55 4.02 9.63
C THR A 488 -13.04 4.15 11.07
N GLY A 489 -13.75 4.90 11.92
CA GLY A 489 -13.41 5.08 13.33
C GLY A 489 -13.50 3.77 14.12
N LEU A 490 -14.53 2.94 13.86
CA LEU A 490 -14.72 1.65 14.53
C LEU A 490 -13.51 0.73 14.39
N MET A 491 -12.83 0.74 13.25
CA MET A 491 -11.61 -0.05 13.03
C MET A 491 -10.40 0.45 13.84
N ILE A 492 -10.42 1.69 14.32
CA ILE A 492 -9.35 2.30 15.13
C ILE A 492 -9.65 2.18 16.63
N VAL A 493 -10.89 1.92 17.02
CA VAL A 493 -11.29 1.75 18.44
C VAL A 493 -10.39 0.77 19.21
N PRO A 494 -10.00 -0.41 18.68
CA PRO A 494 -9.10 -1.32 19.40
C PRO A 494 -7.78 -0.66 19.82
N TRP A 495 -7.21 0.17 18.95
CA TRP A 495 -6.00 0.94 19.24
C TRP A 495 -6.25 2.01 20.31
N MET A 496 -7.36 2.74 20.22
CA MET A 496 -7.72 3.74 21.23
C MET A 496 -7.92 3.10 22.60
N ILE A 497 -8.56 1.92 22.68
CA ILE A 497 -8.74 1.16 23.92
C ILE A 497 -7.37 0.74 24.48
N LYS A 498 -6.50 0.17 23.64
CA LYS A 498 -5.14 -0.21 24.02
C LYS A 498 -4.36 1.00 24.56
N ASN A 499 -4.35 2.11 23.84
CA ASN A 499 -3.62 3.31 24.22
C ASN A 499 -4.20 3.99 25.47
N TYR A 500 -5.52 4.01 25.62
CA TYR A 500 -6.19 4.45 26.84
C TYR A 500 -5.79 3.57 28.03
N SER A 501 -5.71 2.24 27.84
CA SER A 501 -5.35 1.32 28.91
C SER A 501 -3.93 1.59 29.46
N GLU A 502 -3.03 2.07 28.61
CA GLU A 502 -1.62 2.40 28.92
C GLU A 502 -1.42 3.80 29.49
N THR A 503 -2.17 4.78 28.99
CA THR A 503 -1.99 6.21 29.33
C THR A 503 -2.97 6.70 30.39
N LYS A 504 -4.14 6.06 30.50
CA LYS A 504 -5.31 6.52 31.28
C LYS A 504 -5.77 7.94 30.90
N SER A 505 -5.45 8.40 29.68
CA SER A 505 -5.79 9.73 29.19
C SER A 505 -6.80 9.65 28.05
N LEU A 506 -7.81 10.54 28.07
CA LEU A 506 -8.77 10.71 26.98
C LEU A 506 -8.34 11.80 25.99
N ASP A 507 -7.17 12.40 26.18
CA ASP A 507 -6.60 13.33 25.23
C ASP A 507 -6.43 12.66 23.84
N PRO A 508 -6.91 13.27 22.74
CA PRO A 508 -6.83 12.67 21.41
C PRO A 508 -5.42 12.26 21.00
N ASN A 509 -4.40 13.07 21.32
CA ASN A 509 -3.02 12.72 21.00
C ASN A 509 -2.57 11.48 21.77
N SER A 510 -2.91 11.38 23.06
CA SER A 510 -2.62 10.21 23.90
C SER A 510 -3.35 8.95 23.41
N LEU A 511 -4.60 9.08 22.97
CA LEU A 511 -5.39 7.97 22.41
C LEU A 511 -4.81 7.47 21.08
N MET A 512 -4.25 8.37 20.27
CA MET A 512 -3.69 8.03 18.96
C MET A 512 -2.23 7.58 19.02
N MET A 513 -1.39 8.22 19.83
CA MET A 513 0.05 7.96 19.90
C MET A 513 0.46 6.99 21.03
N GLY A 514 -0.46 6.73 21.97
CA GLY A 514 -0.17 5.93 23.15
C GLY A 514 0.82 6.63 24.09
N LYS A 515 1.41 5.85 24.99
CA LYS A 515 2.48 6.33 25.89
C LYS A 515 3.75 6.61 25.10
N GLU A 516 4.48 7.68 25.43
CA GLU A 516 5.77 7.95 24.77
C GLU A 516 6.74 6.77 24.98
N PRO A 517 7.28 6.17 23.90
CA PRO A 517 8.26 5.12 24.01
C PRO A 517 9.61 5.72 24.36
N GLY A 518 9.92 5.76 25.65
CA GLY A 518 11.20 6.22 26.16
C GLY A 518 11.10 6.95 27.50
N PRO A 519 12.23 7.23 28.15
CA PRO A 519 12.22 8.08 29.33
C PRO A 519 11.88 9.50 28.90
N ASN A 520 10.88 10.13 29.54
CA ASN A 520 10.52 11.53 29.34
C ASN A 520 11.68 12.42 29.86
N LYS A 521 12.73 12.53 29.05
CA LYS A 521 13.94 13.28 29.33
C LYS A 521 13.99 14.45 28.39
N THR A 522 13.88 15.65 28.95
CA THR A 522 14.15 16.86 28.18
C THR A 522 15.63 16.91 27.79
N LEU A 523 15.93 17.56 26.66
CA LEU A 523 17.31 17.78 26.21
C LEU A 523 18.16 18.41 27.33
N ASN A 524 17.59 19.34 28.10
CA ASN A 524 18.23 19.96 29.25
C ASN A 524 18.58 18.97 30.36
N GLN A 525 17.73 17.96 30.61
CA GLN A 525 18.06 16.89 31.57
C GLN A 525 19.18 15.99 31.05
N MET A 526 19.25 15.74 29.74
CA MET A 526 20.34 14.98 29.13
C MET A 526 21.66 15.76 29.20
N ILE A 527 21.65 17.04 28.84
CA ILE A 527 22.82 17.94 28.95
C ILE A 527 23.32 18.00 30.40
N ARG A 528 22.43 18.25 31.37
CA ARG A 528 22.81 18.29 32.79
C ARG A 528 23.40 16.97 33.29
N LYS A 529 22.88 15.82 32.84
CA LYS A 529 23.44 14.50 33.19
C LYS A 529 24.81 14.29 32.56
N TYR A 530 24.99 14.66 31.30
CA TYR A 530 26.26 14.58 30.60
C TYR A 530 27.34 15.49 31.21
N GLU A 531 26.97 16.72 31.58
CA GLU A 531 27.86 17.63 32.30
C GLU A 531 28.25 17.08 33.67
N ARG A 532 27.31 16.47 34.40
CA ARG A 532 27.61 15.80 35.67
C ARG A 532 28.52 14.59 35.49
N SER A 533 28.35 13.80 34.42
CA SER A 533 29.23 12.65 34.16
C SER A 533 30.65 13.03 33.73
N LYS A 534 30.91 14.30 33.39
CA LYS A 534 32.26 14.82 33.14
C LYS A 534 32.96 15.34 34.41
N LYS A 535 32.21 15.53 35.50
CA LYS A 535 32.73 16.06 36.78
C LYS A 535 33.04 14.96 37.80
N ASN A 536 32.60 13.74 37.52
CA ASN A 536 33.05 12.51 38.17
C ASN A 536 34.04 11.82 37.24
#